data_AF-A0A956R9J6-F1
#
_entry.id   AF-A0A956R9J6-F1
#
_cell.length_a   1.000
_cell.length_b   1.000
_cell.length_c   1.000
_cell.angle_alpha   90.00
_cell.angle_beta   90.00
_cell.angle_gamma   90.00
#
_symmetry.space_group_name_H-M   'P 1'
#
loop_
_entity.id
_entity.type
_entity.pdbx_description
1 polymer ?
#
loop_
_entity_poly.entity_id
_entity_poly.type
_entity_poly.pdbx_seq_one_letter_code
_entity_poly.pdbx_strand_id
1 'polypeptide(L)'
;AIQALYESARVRVTSVDNGEAFHAGKGGEIAMPDGFAIFETTGAWENYSTPARDLRLLIAIDVATGFEDKVARNPAAWGVDPGDVPKVRAELAKAREALLADAARSFTYVRSDGSAWTLHLTDLVARTKAFEVAYNPNDCPEIRWGAPKGSKEGSTCRRRAPQPQRLKMSAYRSWFHERRRPARGDPGPSVE
;
A
#
# COMPACT_ATOMS: atom_id res chain seq x y z
N ALA A 1 -5.83 8.06 12.87
CA ALA A 1 -5.63 6.88 12.01
C ALA A 1 -6.02 7.18 10.55
N ILE A 2 -7.30 7.46 10.27
CA ILE A 2 -7.79 7.69 8.89
C ILE A 2 -7.03 8.81 8.16
N GLN A 3 -6.79 9.95 8.79
CA GLN A 3 -6.00 11.03 8.17
C GLN A 3 -4.60 10.56 7.78
N ALA A 4 -3.92 9.79 8.64
CA ALA A 4 -2.58 9.29 8.35
C ALA A 4 -2.57 8.27 7.20
N LEU A 5 -3.62 7.43 7.11
CA LEU A 5 -3.81 6.55 5.95
C LEU A 5 -3.99 7.36 4.67
N TYR A 6 -4.81 8.43 4.72
CA TYR A 6 -5.02 9.31 3.58
C TYR A 6 -3.74 10.01 3.10
N GLU A 7 -2.98 10.61 4.01
CA GLU A 7 -1.70 11.23 3.65
C GLU A 7 -0.69 10.21 3.11
N SER A 8 -0.67 8.99 3.65
CA SER A 8 0.19 7.92 3.13
C SER A 8 -0.16 7.56 1.69
N ALA A 9 -1.45 7.49 1.36
CA ALA A 9 -1.90 7.26 -0.02
C ALA A 9 -1.51 8.41 -0.95
N ARG A 10 -1.67 9.67 -0.52
CA ARG A 10 -1.29 10.85 -1.32
C ARG A 10 0.20 10.93 -1.62
N VAL A 11 1.05 10.67 -0.63
CA VAL A 11 2.51 10.63 -0.82
C VAL A 11 2.89 9.53 -1.82
N ARG A 12 2.16 8.40 -1.79
CA ARG A 12 2.36 7.32 -2.74
C ARG A 12 1.99 7.71 -4.17
N VAL A 13 0.95 8.52 -4.38
CA VAL A 13 0.60 9.07 -5.72
C VAL A 13 1.80 9.75 -6.36
N THR A 14 2.51 10.61 -5.64
CA THR A 14 3.71 11.28 -6.16
C THR A 14 4.79 10.29 -6.61
N SER A 15 4.98 9.21 -5.86
CA SER A 15 5.96 8.17 -6.20
C SER A 15 5.49 7.34 -7.42
N VAL A 16 4.17 7.27 -7.61
CA VAL A 16 3.54 6.70 -8.80
C VAL A 16 3.83 7.52 -10.02
N ASP A 17 3.51 8.80 -9.96
CA ASP A 17 3.68 9.73 -11.07
C ASP A 17 5.15 9.87 -11.45
N ASN A 18 6.08 9.91 -10.47
CA ASN A 18 7.51 9.95 -10.74
C ASN A 18 8.00 8.73 -11.53
N GLY A 19 7.52 7.53 -11.19
CA GLY A 19 7.85 6.30 -11.92
C GLY A 19 7.30 6.31 -13.35
N GLU A 20 6.07 6.80 -13.55
CA GLU A 20 5.50 6.91 -14.89
C GLU A 20 6.21 7.97 -15.74
N ALA A 21 6.60 9.11 -15.15
CA ALA A 21 7.39 10.13 -15.84
C ALA A 21 8.75 9.59 -16.31
N PHE A 22 9.41 8.77 -15.48
CA PHE A 22 10.66 8.11 -15.86
C PHE A 22 10.49 7.20 -17.09
N HIS A 23 9.46 6.35 -17.12
CA HIS A 23 9.19 5.46 -18.25
C HIS A 23 8.73 6.23 -19.51
N ALA A 24 7.95 7.29 -19.36
CA ALA A 24 7.57 8.18 -20.46
C ALA A 24 8.79 8.86 -21.09
N GLY A 25 9.82 9.16 -20.29
CA GLY A 25 11.11 9.69 -20.73
C GLY A 25 12.05 8.68 -21.39
N LYS A 26 11.57 7.49 -21.79
CA LYS A 26 12.36 6.36 -22.30
C LYS A 26 13.31 5.74 -21.27
N GLY A 27 12.95 5.83 -19.99
CA GLY A 27 13.61 5.08 -18.92
C GLY A 27 13.60 3.57 -19.19
N GLY A 28 14.70 2.90 -18.88
CA GLY A 28 14.85 1.46 -19.04
C GLY A 28 14.28 0.66 -17.86
N GLU A 29 14.52 -0.65 -17.88
CA GLU A 29 14.24 -1.50 -16.73
C GLU A 29 15.02 -1.02 -15.49
N ILE A 30 14.33 -0.93 -14.36
CA ILE A 30 14.94 -0.61 -13.07
C ILE A 30 15.28 -1.92 -12.36
N ALA A 31 16.56 -2.16 -12.09
CA ALA A 31 17.01 -3.36 -11.38
C ALA A 31 16.41 -3.41 -9.96
N MET A 32 15.95 -4.59 -9.54
CA MET A 32 15.37 -4.80 -8.21
C MET A 32 16.45 -5.15 -7.17
N PRO A 33 16.51 -4.44 -6.02
CA PRO A 33 17.41 -4.80 -4.92
C PRO A 33 17.17 -6.21 -4.36
N ASP A 34 18.22 -6.80 -3.81
CA ASP A 34 18.19 -8.10 -3.18
C ASP A 34 17.98 -8.04 -1.67
N GLY A 35 17.21 -9.00 -1.16
CA GLY A 35 16.96 -9.23 0.24
C GLY A 35 16.48 -7.98 0.98
N PHE A 36 17.05 -7.76 2.15
CA PHE A 36 16.80 -6.59 2.99
C PHE A 36 17.05 -5.25 2.28
N ALA A 37 17.91 -5.19 1.24
CA ALA A 37 18.23 -3.94 0.56
C ALA A 37 17.00 -3.30 -0.11
N ILE A 38 15.92 -4.07 -0.34
CA ILE A 38 14.63 -3.54 -0.76
C ILE A 38 14.05 -2.51 0.23
N PHE A 39 14.41 -2.57 1.51
CA PHE A 39 14.00 -1.61 2.54
C PHE A 39 15.02 -0.50 2.80
N GLU A 40 16.19 -0.51 2.15
CA GLU A 40 17.22 0.52 2.21
C GLU A 40 17.51 1.08 0.82
N THR A 41 16.42 1.33 0.10
CA THR A 41 16.48 1.77 -1.28
C THR A 41 17.10 3.16 -1.38
N THR A 42 17.84 3.35 -2.47
CA THR A 42 18.27 4.66 -2.97
C THR A 42 17.89 4.75 -4.44
N GLY A 43 18.00 5.94 -5.04
CA GLY A 43 17.74 6.12 -6.47
C GLY A 43 16.30 5.76 -6.87
N ALA A 44 16.15 5.03 -7.99
CA ALA A 44 14.85 4.77 -8.60
C ALA A 44 13.86 4.05 -7.66
N TRP A 45 14.31 3.07 -6.88
CA TRP A 45 13.42 2.40 -5.93
C TRP A 45 13.00 3.31 -4.77
N GLU A 46 13.84 4.25 -4.33
CA GLU A 46 13.45 5.23 -3.31
C GLU A 46 12.56 6.34 -3.89
N ASN A 47 12.76 6.73 -5.14
CA ASN A 47 11.99 7.80 -5.75
C ASN A 47 10.61 7.33 -6.22
N TYR A 48 10.52 6.08 -6.66
CA TYR A 48 9.32 5.56 -7.30
C TYR A 48 8.57 4.56 -6.41
N SER A 49 9.28 3.68 -5.68
CA SER A 49 8.71 2.49 -5.01
C SER A 49 8.59 2.49 -3.51
N THR A 50 9.65 2.87 -2.81
CA THR A 50 9.75 2.88 -1.35
C THR A 50 9.01 1.73 -0.66
N PRO A 51 9.55 0.52 -0.72
CA PRO A 51 9.04 -0.65 -0.01
C PRO A 51 8.79 -0.40 1.48
N ALA A 52 9.61 0.44 2.12
CA ALA A 52 9.39 0.86 3.51
C ALA A 52 8.15 1.77 3.69
N ARG A 53 7.76 2.57 2.69
CA ARG A 53 6.50 3.35 2.73
C ARG A 53 5.30 2.44 2.42
N ASP A 54 5.42 1.48 1.51
CA ASP A 54 4.36 0.47 1.27
C ASP A 54 4.08 -0.36 2.52
N LEU A 55 5.12 -0.74 3.28
CA LEU A 55 4.94 -1.42 4.57
C LEU A 55 4.20 -0.52 5.58
N ARG A 56 4.54 0.77 5.63
CA ARG A 56 3.84 1.75 6.49
C ARG A 56 2.38 1.97 6.06
N LEU A 57 2.09 1.89 4.76
CA LEU A 57 0.73 1.96 4.24
C LEU A 57 -0.12 0.80 4.78
N LEU A 58 0.40 -0.43 4.73
CA LEU A 58 -0.26 -1.61 5.32
C LEU A 58 -0.50 -1.45 6.81
N ILE A 59 0.49 -0.96 7.57
CA ILE A 59 0.35 -0.68 9.00
C ILE A 59 -0.72 0.39 9.24
N ALA A 60 -0.79 1.43 8.41
CA ALA A 60 -1.80 2.47 8.51
C ALA A 60 -3.21 1.93 8.23
N ILE A 61 -3.35 0.98 7.28
CA ILE A 61 -4.59 0.24 7.05
C ILE A 61 -4.96 -0.54 8.30
N ASP A 62 -4.06 -1.36 8.85
CA ASP A 62 -4.35 -2.19 10.02
C ASP A 62 -4.75 -1.34 11.24
N VAL A 63 -4.11 -0.18 11.45
CA VAL A 63 -4.47 0.76 12.52
C VAL A 63 -5.83 1.40 12.25
N ALA A 64 -6.17 1.71 11.00
CA ALA A 64 -7.48 2.25 10.65
C ALA A 64 -8.60 1.23 10.84
N THR A 65 -8.35 -0.04 10.53
CA THR A 65 -9.35 -1.13 10.58
C THR A 65 -9.38 -1.89 11.90
N GLY A 66 -8.40 -1.71 12.79
CA GLY A 66 -8.32 -2.40 14.08
C GLY A 66 -8.34 -1.47 15.29
N PHE A 67 -8.73 -0.21 15.10
CA PHE A 67 -8.68 0.78 16.18
C PHE A 67 -9.61 0.43 17.35
N GLU A 68 -10.81 -0.07 17.06
CA GLU A 68 -11.78 -0.49 18.08
C GLU A 68 -11.24 -1.65 18.94
N ASP A 69 -10.45 -2.55 18.35
CA ASP A 69 -9.82 -3.65 19.09
C ASP A 69 -8.65 -3.17 19.94
N LYS A 70 -7.99 -2.07 19.54
CA LYS A 70 -6.99 -1.40 20.38
C LYS A 70 -7.64 -0.75 21.60
N VAL A 71 -8.82 -0.13 21.43
CA VAL A 71 -9.60 0.44 22.54
C VAL A 71 -10.08 -0.67 23.47
N ALA A 72 -10.66 -1.74 22.92
CA ALA A 72 -11.18 -2.86 23.70
C ALA A 72 -10.12 -3.60 24.54
N ARG A 73 -8.87 -3.68 24.05
CA ARG A 73 -7.76 -4.33 24.78
C ARG A 73 -7.27 -3.54 25.99
N ASN A 74 -7.43 -2.23 26.01
CA ASN A 74 -7.02 -1.38 27.12
C ASN A 74 -7.96 -0.18 27.27
N PRO A 75 -9.22 -0.41 27.70
CA PRO A 75 -10.25 0.63 27.70
C PRO A 75 -9.93 1.78 28.66
N ALA A 76 -9.25 1.49 29.78
CA ALA A 76 -8.81 2.50 30.75
C ALA A 76 -7.89 3.56 30.13
N ALA A 77 -7.00 3.17 29.20
CA ALA A 77 -6.13 4.12 28.50
C ALA A 77 -6.88 5.11 27.59
N TRP A 78 -8.15 4.84 27.30
CA TRP A 78 -9.03 5.68 26.48
C TRP A 78 -10.16 6.32 27.28
N GLY A 79 -10.15 6.20 28.62
CA GLY A 79 -11.21 6.71 29.47
C GLY A 79 -12.56 6.02 29.24
N VAL A 80 -12.54 4.75 28.82
CA VAL A 80 -13.74 3.95 28.56
C VAL A 80 -13.95 3.00 29.74
N ASP A 81 -15.14 3.02 30.33
CA ASP A 81 -15.52 2.05 31.33
C ASP A 81 -15.67 0.65 30.71
N PRO A 82 -15.23 -0.43 31.38
CA PRO A 82 -15.31 -1.79 30.82
C PRO A 82 -16.72 -2.21 30.36
N GLY A 83 -17.77 -1.72 31.04
CA GLY A 83 -19.16 -1.97 30.67
C GLY A 83 -19.61 -1.30 29.37
N ASP A 84 -18.98 -0.19 28.99
CA ASP A 84 -19.30 0.58 27.79
C ASP A 84 -18.53 0.13 26.54
N VAL A 85 -17.56 -0.77 26.69
CA VAL A 85 -16.72 -1.27 25.58
C VAL A 85 -17.54 -1.74 24.37
N PRO A 86 -18.61 -2.56 24.51
CA PRO A 86 -19.40 -2.98 23.35
C PRO A 86 -20.01 -1.80 22.58
N LYS A 87 -20.53 -0.80 23.31
CA LYS A 87 -21.12 0.41 22.72
C LYS A 87 -20.05 1.24 22.00
N VAL A 88 -18.93 1.52 22.67
CA VAL A 88 -17.83 2.30 22.09
C VAL A 88 -17.26 1.63 20.85
N ARG A 89 -17.12 0.30 20.84
CA ARG A 89 -16.68 -0.44 19.63
C ARG A 89 -17.62 -0.23 18.45
N ALA A 90 -18.94 -0.30 18.68
CA ALA A 90 -19.93 -0.09 17.63
C ALA A 90 -19.89 1.35 17.09
N GLU A 91 -19.75 2.34 17.97
CA GLU A 91 -19.62 3.75 17.59
C GLU A 91 -18.34 4.00 16.78
N LEU A 92 -17.21 3.44 17.19
CA LEU A 92 -15.94 3.53 16.47
C LEU A 92 -15.99 2.85 15.10
N ALA A 93 -16.63 1.68 14.99
CA ALA A 93 -16.81 0.99 13.71
C ALA A 93 -17.64 1.84 12.74
N LYS A 94 -18.76 2.40 13.21
CA LYS A 94 -19.60 3.31 12.42
C LYS A 94 -18.85 4.57 11.99
N ALA A 95 -18.09 5.18 12.91
CA ALA A 95 -17.28 6.36 12.60
C ALA A 95 -16.19 6.03 11.56
N ARG A 96 -15.51 4.89 11.68
CA ARG A 96 -14.54 4.42 10.70
C ARG A 96 -15.17 4.28 9.32
N GLU A 97 -16.30 3.60 9.21
CA GLU A 97 -17.00 3.39 7.92
C GLU A 97 -17.34 4.72 7.26
N ALA A 98 -17.91 5.66 8.03
CA ALA A 98 -18.22 7.01 7.53
C ALA A 98 -16.96 7.76 7.07
N LEU A 99 -15.87 7.69 7.84
CA LEU A 99 -14.63 8.40 7.52
C LEU A 99 -13.88 7.79 6.32
N LEU A 100 -13.97 6.47 6.11
CA LEU A 100 -13.40 5.77 4.95
C LEU A 100 -14.19 6.07 3.67
N ALA A 101 -15.51 6.19 3.77
CA ALA A 101 -16.41 6.49 2.65
C ALA A 101 -16.46 7.98 2.28
N ASP A 102 -15.85 8.86 3.09
CA ASP A 102 -15.82 10.30 2.87
C ASP A 102 -15.16 10.64 1.52
N ALA A 103 -15.92 11.24 0.61
CA ALA A 103 -15.46 11.64 -0.71
C ALA A 103 -14.31 12.68 -0.64
N ALA A 104 -14.24 13.47 0.43
CA ALA A 104 -13.13 14.41 0.66
C ALA A 104 -11.80 13.69 0.93
N ARG A 105 -11.83 12.40 1.24
CA ARG A 105 -10.64 11.54 1.42
C ARG A 105 -10.39 10.62 0.23
N SER A 106 -10.78 11.06 -0.96
CA SER A 106 -10.38 10.42 -2.22
C SER A 106 -9.04 10.95 -2.73
N PHE A 107 -8.39 10.15 -3.57
CA PHE A 107 -7.16 10.53 -4.26
C PHE A 107 -7.20 10.02 -5.70
N THR A 108 -6.48 10.69 -6.59
CA THR A 108 -6.48 10.38 -8.02
C THR A 108 -5.06 10.08 -8.47
N TYR A 109 -4.91 9.07 -9.32
CA TYR A 109 -3.65 8.81 -10.04
C TYR A 109 -3.92 8.76 -11.55
N VAL A 110 -2.86 8.90 -12.34
CA VAL A 110 -2.95 8.82 -13.81
C VAL A 110 -2.69 7.39 -14.26
N ARG A 111 -3.63 6.83 -15.04
CA ARG A 111 -3.51 5.49 -15.61
C ARG A 111 -2.52 5.46 -16.77
N SER A 112 -2.12 4.26 -17.18
CA SER A 112 -1.24 3.98 -18.31
C SER A 112 -1.71 4.58 -19.65
N ASP A 113 -3.01 4.85 -19.80
CA ASP A 113 -3.59 5.50 -20.98
C ASP A 113 -3.68 7.04 -20.88
N GLY A 114 -3.18 7.62 -19.78
CA GLY A 114 -3.20 9.06 -19.51
C GLY A 114 -4.50 9.55 -18.85
N SER A 115 -5.50 8.69 -18.66
CA SER A 115 -6.75 9.09 -18.00
C SER A 115 -6.62 9.10 -16.48
N ALA A 116 -7.34 10.02 -15.83
CA ALA A 116 -7.42 10.09 -14.38
C ALA A 116 -8.27 8.94 -13.82
N TRP A 117 -7.84 8.35 -12.70
CA TRP A 117 -8.58 7.34 -11.95
C TRP A 117 -8.61 7.68 -10.47
N THR A 118 -9.81 7.81 -9.92
CA THR A 118 -10.03 8.17 -8.52
C THR A 118 -10.28 6.93 -7.68
N LEU A 119 -9.59 6.84 -6.56
CA LEU A 119 -9.76 5.83 -5.53
C LEU A 119 -10.18 6.49 -4.21
N HIS A 120 -10.95 5.74 -3.43
CA HIS A 120 -11.33 6.07 -2.07
C HIS A 120 -10.52 5.25 -1.06
N LEU A 121 -10.55 5.65 0.21
CA LEU A 121 -9.91 4.84 1.26
C LEU A 121 -10.57 3.47 1.43
N THR A 122 -11.87 3.35 1.14
CA THR A 122 -12.58 2.06 1.08
C THR A 122 -11.96 1.14 0.04
N ASP A 123 -11.60 1.63 -1.14
CA ASP A 123 -10.90 0.85 -2.16
C ASP A 123 -9.54 0.37 -1.67
N LEU A 124 -8.80 1.26 -1.02
CA LEU A 124 -7.47 0.94 -0.48
C LEU A 124 -7.55 -0.18 0.56
N VAL A 125 -8.50 -0.09 1.49
CA VAL A 125 -8.76 -1.12 2.51
C VAL A 125 -9.21 -2.43 1.86
N ALA A 126 -10.13 -2.37 0.89
CA ALA A 126 -10.58 -3.58 0.17
C ALA A 126 -9.44 -4.27 -0.60
N ARG A 127 -8.44 -3.50 -1.05
CA ARG A 127 -7.28 -3.98 -1.81
C ARG A 127 -6.07 -4.34 -0.95
N THR A 128 -6.19 -4.40 0.40
CA THR A 128 -5.06 -4.66 1.32
C THR A 128 -4.16 -5.82 0.85
N LYS A 129 -4.75 -6.96 0.44
CA LYS A 129 -3.99 -8.12 -0.05
C LYS A 129 -3.16 -7.80 -1.29
N ALA A 130 -3.60 -6.91 -2.18
CA ALA A 130 -2.82 -6.50 -3.34
C ALA A 130 -1.60 -5.66 -2.96
N PHE A 131 -1.64 -4.95 -1.82
CA PHE A 131 -0.52 -4.17 -1.28
C PHE A 131 0.44 -4.99 -0.40
N GLU A 132 0.15 -6.26 -0.11
CA GLU A 132 1.05 -7.16 0.64
C GLU A 132 2.24 -7.62 -0.21
N VAL A 133 2.89 -6.68 -0.88
CA VAL A 133 4.06 -6.88 -1.71
C VAL A 133 4.71 -5.50 -1.81
N ALA A 134 6.03 -5.44 -2.00
CA ALA A 134 6.61 -4.17 -2.40
C ALA A 134 5.96 -3.75 -3.74
N TYR A 135 5.84 -2.47 -4.03
CA TYR A 135 5.54 -2.10 -5.40
C TYR A 135 6.83 -2.12 -6.24
N ASN A 136 6.81 -2.80 -7.40
CA ASN A 136 7.94 -2.88 -8.33
C ASN A 136 7.85 -1.81 -9.41
N PRO A 137 8.88 -0.95 -9.62
CA PRO A 137 8.76 0.18 -10.51
C PRO A 137 8.69 -0.06 -11.99
N ASN A 138 8.82 -1.32 -12.36
CA ASN A 138 8.59 -1.79 -13.70
C ASN A 138 7.13 -2.21 -13.95
N ASP A 139 6.24 -2.24 -12.96
CA ASP A 139 4.79 -2.44 -13.19
C ASP A 139 4.06 -1.11 -13.52
N CYS A 140 3.01 -1.22 -14.33
CA CYS A 140 2.06 -0.14 -14.66
C CYS A 140 1.27 0.34 -13.41
N PRO A 141 0.85 1.62 -13.35
CA PRO A 141 0.20 2.24 -12.18
C PRO A 141 -1.02 1.48 -11.65
N GLU A 142 -1.79 0.85 -12.53
CA GLU A 142 -2.95 0.05 -12.18
C GLU A 142 -2.57 -1.13 -11.25
N ILE A 143 -1.49 -1.85 -11.58
CA ILE A 143 -1.01 -2.96 -10.74
C ILE A 143 -0.45 -2.42 -9.43
N ARG A 144 0.24 -1.28 -9.48
CA ARG A 144 0.78 -0.61 -8.30
C ARG A 144 -0.34 -0.21 -7.35
N TRP A 145 -1.53 0.09 -7.85
CA TRP A 145 -2.72 0.43 -7.06
C TRP A 145 -3.67 -0.75 -6.81
N GLY A 146 -3.22 -1.98 -7.12
CA GLY A 146 -3.99 -3.19 -6.85
C GLY A 146 -5.28 -3.30 -7.65
N ALA A 147 -5.33 -2.74 -8.86
CA ALA A 147 -6.47 -2.84 -9.76
C ALA A 147 -6.88 -4.32 -9.94
N PRO A 148 -8.15 -4.68 -9.71
CA PRO A 148 -8.59 -6.06 -9.87
C PRO A 148 -8.35 -6.58 -11.29
N LYS A 149 -8.00 -7.86 -11.42
CA LYS A 149 -7.79 -8.49 -12.73
C LYS A 149 -9.07 -8.41 -13.57
N GLY A 150 -8.94 -7.94 -14.81
CA GLY A 150 -10.08 -7.78 -15.73
C GLY A 150 -10.97 -6.57 -15.45
N SER A 151 -10.63 -5.71 -14.49
CA SER A 151 -11.35 -4.47 -14.24
C SER A 151 -11.13 -3.43 -15.34
N LYS A 152 -12.06 -2.48 -15.47
CA LYS A 152 -11.92 -1.28 -16.32
C LYS A 152 -10.67 -0.45 -15.92
N GLU A 153 -10.33 -0.45 -14.64
CA GLU A 153 -9.10 0.16 -14.15
C GLU A 153 -7.89 -0.53 -14.77
N GLY A 154 -7.77 -1.85 -14.59
CA GLY A 154 -6.61 -2.63 -15.02
C GLY A 154 -6.48 -2.82 -16.53
N SER A 155 -7.54 -2.59 -17.33
CA SER A 155 -7.51 -2.78 -18.78
C SER A 155 -6.59 -1.79 -19.51
N THR A 156 -6.18 -0.71 -18.86
CA THR A 156 -5.26 0.28 -19.43
C THR A 156 -3.80 -0.07 -19.23
N CYS A 157 -3.48 -1.01 -18.33
CA CYS A 157 -2.12 -1.40 -17.99
C CYS A 157 -1.32 -1.87 -19.22
N ARG A 158 -0.17 -1.22 -19.47
CA ARG A 158 0.70 -1.52 -20.64
C ARG A 158 2.06 -2.11 -20.27
N ARG A 159 2.38 -2.22 -18.98
CA ARG A 159 3.72 -2.55 -18.51
C ARG A 159 3.69 -3.49 -17.32
N ARG A 160 4.59 -4.47 -17.31
CA ARG A 160 4.80 -5.42 -16.21
C ARG A 160 6.26 -5.47 -15.83
N ALA A 161 6.49 -5.70 -14.54
CA ALA A 161 7.80 -6.04 -14.06
C ALA A 161 8.31 -7.35 -14.71
N PRO A 162 9.62 -7.44 -15.01
CA PRO A 162 10.24 -8.66 -15.55
C PRO A 162 9.96 -9.88 -14.68
N GLN A 163 9.87 -11.06 -15.30
CA GLN A 163 9.58 -12.30 -14.59
C GLN A 163 10.49 -12.58 -13.39
N PRO A 164 11.83 -12.43 -13.47
CA PRO A 164 12.70 -12.67 -12.32
C PRO A 164 12.37 -11.75 -11.13
N GLN A 165 12.07 -10.48 -11.40
CA GLN A 165 11.66 -9.55 -10.36
C GLN A 165 10.30 -9.95 -9.78
N ARG A 166 9.32 -10.32 -10.60
CA ARG A 166 8.00 -10.78 -10.10
C ARG A 166 8.09 -12.00 -9.19
N LEU A 167 8.95 -12.97 -9.50
CA LEU A 167 9.19 -14.13 -8.63
C LEU A 167 9.77 -13.69 -7.28
N LYS A 168 10.79 -12.82 -7.30
CA LYS A 168 11.40 -12.25 -6.09
C LYS A 168 10.38 -11.48 -5.23
N MET A 169 9.55 -10.66 -5.87
CA MET A 169 8.45 -9.94 -5.19
C MET A 169 7.44 -10.90 -4.55
N SER A 170 7.11 -12.00 -5.23
CA SER A 170 6.24 -13.03 -4.69
C SER A 170 6.85 -13.70 -3.46
N ALA A 171 8.16 -13.97 -3.47
CA ALA A 171 8.87 -14.52 -2.32
C ALA A 171 8.87 -13.54 -1.14
N TYR A 172 9.07 -12.23 -1.40
CA TYR A 172 9.12 -11.19 -0.36
C TYR A 172 7.74 -10.82 0.23
N ARG A 173 6.66 -11.33 -0.35
CA ARG A 173 5.28 -11.10 0.09
C ARG A 173 5.07 -11.36 1.59
N SER A 174 5.72 -12.38 2.14
CA SER A 174 5.60 -12.74 3.57
C SER A 174 5.98 -11.57 4.49
N TRP A 175 7.03 -10.80 4.16
CA TRP A 175 7.43 -9.63 4.94
C TRP A 175 6.34 -8.57 5.01
N PHE A 176 5.66 -8.30 3.89
CA PHE A 176 4.57 -7.34 3.84
C PHE A 176 3.30 -7.89 4.50
N HIS A 177 2.99 -9.16 4.27
CA HIS A 177 1.86 -9.84 4.89
C HIS A 177 1.98 -9.86 6.43
N GLU A 178 3.17 -10.10 6.96
CA GLU A 178 3.45 -10.12 8.41
C GLU A 178 3.69 -8.71 8.99
N ARG A 179 3.70 -7.67 8.15
CA ARG A 179 4.08 -6.29 8.51
C ARG A 179 5.47 -6.23 9.16
N ARG A 180 6.37 -7.11 8.72
CA ARG A 180 7.68 -7.34 9.33
C ARG A 180 8.79 -6.99 8.37
N ARG A 181 9.66 -6.06 8.79
CA ARG A 181 10.92 -5.81 8.11
C ARG A 181 11.90 -6.94 8.47
N PRO A 182 12.59 -7.56 7.49
CA PRO A 182 13.63 -8.54 7.76
C PRO A 182 14.82 -7.92 8.49
N ALA A 183 15.71 -8.75 9.05
CA ALA A 183 16.93 -8.28 9.68
C ALA A 183 17.88 -7.65 8.64
N ARG A 184 18.69 -6.67 9.07
CA ARG A 184 19.71 -6.07 8.20
C ARG A 184 20.66 -7.17 7.72
N GLY A 185 20.82 -7.30 6.40
CA GLY A 185 21.68 -8.32 5.78
C GLY A 185 20.98 -9.65 5.44
N ASP A 186 19.68 -9.79 5.73
CA ASP A 186 18.89 -10.95 5.30
C ASP A 186 18.87 -11.02 3.75
N PRO A 187 19.31 -12.13 3.13
CA PRO A 187 19.35 -12.30 1.68
C PRO A 187 17.96 -12.42 1.05
N GLY A 188 16.93 -12.62 1.88
CA GLY A 188 15.58 -12.89 1.44
C GLY A 188 15.28 -14.38 1.28
N PRO A 189 13.98 -14.73 1.24
CA PRO A 189 13.56 -16.08 0.92
C PRO A 189 14.04 -16.49 -0.48
N SER A 190 14.32 -17.79 -0.64
CA SER A 190 14.68 -18.39 -1.92
C SER A 190 13.62 -18.11 -2.97
N VAL A 191 14.06 -17.77 -4.18
CA VAL A 191 13.20 -17.56 -5.34
C VAL A 191 13.26 -18.82 -6.18
N GLU A 192 12.20 -19.64 -6.12
CA GLU A 192 12.01 -20.80 -7.00
C GLU A 192 11.42 -20.39 -8.36
#